data_AF-A0A196L8F6-F1
#
_entry.id   AF-A0A196L8F6-F1
#
_cell.length_a   1.000
_cell.length_b   1.000
_cell.length_c   1.000
_cell.angle_alpha   90.00
_cell.angle_beta   90.00
_cell.angle_gamma   90.00
#
_symmetry.space_group_name_H-M   'P 1'
#
loop_
_entity.id
_entity.type
_entity.pdbx_description
1 polymer ?
#
loop_
_entity_poly.entity_id
_entity_poly.type
_entity_poly.pdbx_seq_one_letter_code
_entity_poly.pdbx_strand_id
1 'polypeptide(L)'
;MNDRTTPTVTVTIQVPSNAPEDVISRVTALGTELGAQGGIDQVLLDLVRTCHVCGCTDERACFGGCWWANDEGAADLCSSCADGPRQ
;
A
#
# COMPACT_ATOMS: atom_id res chain seq x y z
N MET A 1 9.73 41.26 8.53
CA MET A 1 9.86 39.80 8.41
C MET A 1 8.54 39.26 7.87
N ASN A 2 8.45 38.96 6.58
CA ASN A 2 7.30 38.22 6.07
C ASN A 2 7.62 36.74 6.22
N ASP A 3 6.91 36.07 7.11
CA ASP A 3 6.90 34.61 7.23
C ASP A 3 6.24 34.06 5.97
N ARG A 4 7.05 33.80 4.93
CA ARG A 4 6.61 32.98 3.81
C ARG A 4 6.72 31.55 4.28
N THR A 5 5.67 31.05 4.93
CA THR A 5 5.54 29.61 5.17
C THR A 5 5.50 28.94 3.79
N THR A 6 6.64 28.38 3.37
CA THR A 6 6.70 27.59 2.14
C THR A 6 5.70 26.45 2.29
N PRO A 7 4.74 26.27 1.35
CA PRO A 7 3.81 25.16 1.44
C PRO A 7 4.60 23.86 1.41
N THR A 8 4.45 23.06 2.47
CA THR A 8 5.11 21.75 2.54
C THR A 8 4.32 20.75 1.73
N VAL A 9 4.96 20.08 0.78
CA VAL A 9 4.31 19.07 -0.08
C VAL A 9 4.76 17.68 0.36
N THR A 10 3.78 16.88 0.78
CA THR A 10 3.97 15.47 1.11
C THR A 10 3.28 14.61 0.07
N VAL A 11 3.99 13.61 -0.47
CA VAL A 11 3.45 12.62 -1.40
C VAL A 11 3.42 11.27 -0.71
N THR A 12 2.24 10.65 -0.65
CA THR A 12 2.10 9.27 -0.16
C THR A 12 1.79 8.34 -1.33
N ILE A 13 2.56 7.27 -1.44
CA ILE A 13 2.39 6.24 -2.47
C ILE A 13 2.07 4.92 -1.77
N GLN A 14 0.85 4.45 -1.93
CA GLN A 14 0.40 3.16 -1.41
C GLN A 14 0.64 2.07 -2.45
N VAL A 15 1.36 1.02 -2.07
CA VAL A 15 1.67 -0.13 -2.93
C VAL A 15 1.09 -1.38 -2.30
N PRO A 16 0.25 -2.16 -3.00
CA PRO A 16 -0.32 -3.36 -2.43
C PRO A 16 0.76 -4.44 -2.21
N SER A 17 0.70 -5.16 -1.10
CA SER A 17 1.70 -6.17 -0.71
C SER A 17 1.83 -7.32 -1.69
N ASN A 18 0.80 -7.57 -2.51
CA ASN A 18 0.78 -8.58 -3.55
C ASN A 18 1.27 -8.06 -4.92
N ALA A 19 1.78 -6.82 -4.99
CA ALA A 19 2.37 -6.31 -6.22
C ALA A 19 3.60 -7.13 -6.64
N PRO A 20 3.83 -7.31 -7.95
CA PRO A 20 5.08 -7.91 -8.45
C PRO A 20 6.31 -7.14 -7.95
N GLU A 21 7.41 -7.85 -7.68
CA GLU A 21 8.65 -7.23 -7.18
C GLU A 21 9.21 -6.16 -8.14
N ASP A 22 9.07 -6.35 -9.45
CA ASP A 22 9.49 -5.37 -10.46
C ASP A 22 8.69 -4.07 -10.34
N VAL A 23 7.40 -4.17 -10.02
CA VAL A 23 6.53 -3.01 -9.80
C VAL A 23 6.94 -2.29 -8.52
N ILE A 24 7.15 -3.02 -7.42
CA ILE A 24 7.61 -2.44 -6.15
C ILE A 24 8.94 -1.70 -6.33
N SER A 25 9.89 -2.32 -7.04
CA SER A 25 11.18 -1.72 -7.37
C SER A 25 11.03 -0.42 -8.16
N ARG A 26 10.19 -0.43 -9.20
CA ARG A 26 9.93 0.75 -10.04
C ARG A 26 9.23 1.87 -9.27
N VAL A 27 8.28 1.55 -8.40
CA VAL A 27 7.60 2.55 -7.56
C VAL A 27 8.54 3.15 -6.52
N THR A 28 9.46 2.34 -5.99
CA THR A 28 10.51 2.82 -5.07
C THR A 28 11.46 3.80 -5.77
N ALA A 29 11.86 3.50 -7.01
CA ALA A 29 12.63 4.41 -7.83
C ALA A 29 11.87 5.72 -8.08
N LEU A 30 10.59 5.64 -8.46
CA LEU A 30 9.73 6.81 -8.66
C LEU A 30 9.65 7.68 -7.40
N GLY A 31 9.48 7.08 -6.22
CA GLY A 31 9.45 7.82 -4.95
C GLY A 31 10.75 8.56 -4.67
N THR A 32 11.89 7.94 -5.01
CA THR A 32 13.22 8.57 -4.90
C THR A 32 13.37 9.73 -5.86
N GLU A 33 12.92 9.58 -7.11
CA GLU A 33 12.94 10.64 -8.13
C GLU A 33 12.06 11.84 -7.72
N LEU A 34 10.87 11.58 -7.16
CA LEU A 34 9.98 12.62 -6.65
C LEU A 34 10.61 13.37 -5.47
N GLY A 35 11.24 12.66 -4.53
CA GLY A 35 11.93 13.28 -3.40
C GLY A 35 13.13 14.15 -3.80
N ALA A 36 13.69 13.93 -4.98
CA ALA A 36 14.76 14.77 -5.53
C ALA A 36 14.24 16.06 -6.20
N GLN A 37 12.93 16.19 -6.42
CA GLN A 37 12.35 17.40 -7.00
C GLN A 37 12.25 18.53 -5.98
N GLY A 38 12.64 19.73 -6.39
CA GLY A 38 12.48 20.93 -5.56
C GLY A 38 11.00 21.20 -5.28
N GLY A 39 10.65 21.33 -3.99
CA GLY A 39 9.29 21.63 -3.54
C GLY A 39 8.47 20.42 -3.09
N ILE A 40 9.08 19.23 -2.99
CA ILE A 40 8.52 18.07 -2.27
C ILE A 40 9.36 17.87 -1.01
N ASP A 41 8.74 18.00 0.16
CA ASP A 41 9.41 17.89 1.46
C ASP A 41 9.53 16.44 1.91
N GLN A 42 8.55 15.60 1.54
CA GLN A 42 8.50 14.22 1.99
C GLN A 42 7.79 13.31 0.99
N VAL A 43 8.38 12.14 0.76
CA VAL A 43 7.74 11.03 0.05
C VAL A 43 7.62 9.84 1.00
N LEU A 44 6.40 9.33 1.18
CA LEU A 44 6.07 8.19 2.02
C LEU A 44 5.65 7.03 1.12
N LEU A 45 6.35 5.91 1.23
CA LEU A 45 6.01 4.69 0.51
C LEU A 45 5.47 3.68 1.51
N ASP A 46 4.19 3.34 1.34
CA ASP A 46 3.45 2.49 2.28
C ASP A 46 3.05 1.18 1.60
N LEU A 47 3.47 0.06 2.20
CA LEU A 47 3.10 -1.26 1.72
C LEU A 47 1.78 -1.67 2.36
N VAL A 48 0.72 -1.64 1.57
CA VAL A 48 -0.64 -1.91 2.05
C VAL A 48 -0.91 -3.40 1.98
N ARG A 49 -1.18 -4.03 3.14
CA ARG A 49 -1.61 -5.43 3.20
C ARG A 49 -2.83 -5.62 2.30
N THR A 50 -2.70 -6.51 1.31
CA THR A 50 -3.71 -6.69 0.27
C THR A 50 -4.01 -8.17 0.08
N CYS A 51 -5.29 -8.53 0.10
CA CYS A 51 -5.67 -9.93 -0.08
C CYS A 51 -5.22 -10.42 -1.47
N HIS A 52 -4.45 -11.50 -1.53
CA HIS A 52 -3.92 -12.00 -2.80
C HIS A 52 -5.02 -12.49 -3.76
N VAL A 53 -6.20 -12.85 -3.26
CA VAL A 53 -7.30 -13.40 -4.05
C VAL A 53 -8.26 -12.31 -4.54
N CYS A 54 -8.80 -11.49 -3.64
CA CYS A 54 -9.82 -10.48 -4.00
C CYS A 54 -9.30 -9.04 -4.04
N GLY A 55 -8.09 -8.78 -3.55
CA GLY A 55 -7.51 -7.43 -3.52
C GLY A 55 -8.16 -6.48 -2.50
N CYS A 56 -8.86 -6.99 -1.48
CA CYS A 56 -9.31 -6.16 -0.38
C CYS A 56 -8.13 -5.68 0.47
N THR A 57 -8.28 -4.51 1.08
CA THR A 57 -7.31 -3.89 2.00
C THR A 57 -8.00 -3.55 3.32
N ASP A 58 -7.25 -3.09 4.32
CA ASP A 58 -7.82 -2.59 5.58
C ASP A 58 -8.82 -1.44 5.36
N GLU A 59 -8.55 -0.57 4.38
CA GLU A 59 -9.41 0.56 4.04
C GLU A 59 -10.55 0.17 3.08
N ARG A 60 -10.38 -0.91 2.32
CA ARG A 60 -11.33 -1.36 1.30
C ARG A 60 -11.65 -2.85 1.46
N ALA A 61 -12.54 -3.14 2.40
CA ALA A 61 -13.04 -4.49 2.66
C ALA A 61 -13.89 -5.05 1.49
N CYS A 62 -14.11 -6.36 1.51
CA CYS A 62 -15.02 -7.04 0.58
C CYS A 62 -16.47 -6.53 0.71
N PHE A 63 -17.29 -6.79 -0.30
CA PHE A 63 -18.73 -6.53 -0.23
C PHE A 63 -19.35 -7.37 0.91
N GLY A 64 -19.97 -6.72 1.89
CA GLY A 64 -20.46 -7.36 3.11
C GLY A 64 -19.45 -7.41 4.27
N GLY A 65 -18.23 -6.91 4.05
CA GLY A 65 -17.15 -6.90 5.03
C GLY A 65 -16.34 -8.20 5.06
N CYS A 66 -15.07 -8.09 5.43
CA CYS A 66 -14.18 -9.23 5.68
C CYS A 66 -13.19 -8.84 6.78
N TRP A 67 -12.57 -9.83 7.41
CA TRP A 67 -11.43 -9.62 8.31
C TRP A 67 -10.20 -10.33 7.76
N TRP A 68 -9.01 -9.99 8.25
CA TRP A 68 -7.80 -10.72 7.87
C TRP A 68 -7.77 -12.10 8.52
N ALA A 69 -7.51 -13.14 7.73
CA ALA A 69 -7.18 -14.45 8.26
C ALA A 69 -5.76 -14.35 8.86
N ASN A 70 -5.63 -14.60 10.15
CA ASN A 70 -4.38 -14.49 10.90
C ASN A 70 -3.82 -15.89 11.26
N ASP A 71 -4.18 -16.92 10.49
CA ASP A 71 -3.63 -18.26 10.71
C ASP A 71 -2.12 -18.26 10.44
N GLU A 72 -1.35 -18.94 11.30
CA GLU A 72 0.09 -19.10 11.14
C GLU A 72 0.38 -19.82 9.80
N GLY A 73 0.75 -19.04 8.79
CA GLY A 73 0.99 -19.51 7.42
C GLY A 73 -0.09 -19.14 6.38
N ALA A 74 -1.18 -18.49 6.77
CA ALA A 74 -2.13 -17.90 5.82
C ALA A 74 -1.58 -16.57 5.27
N ALA A 75 -0.77 -16.67 4.22
CA ALA A 75 -0.29 -15.53 3.45
C ALA A 75 -1.45 -14.60 3.08
N ASP A 76 -1.34 -13.30 3.35
CA ASP A 76 -2.23 -12.20 2.94
C ASP A 76 -3.61 -12.60 2.37
N LEU A 77 -4.44 -13.23 3.20
CA LEU A 77 -5.77 -13.71 2.86
C LEU A 77 -6.81 -13.08 3.79
N CYS A 78 -7.95 -12.68 3.24
CA CYS A 78 -9.10 -12.26 4.04
C CYS A 78 -10.03 -13.46 4.31
N SER A 79 -10.90 -13.34 5.32
CA SER A 79 -11.83 -14.38 5.73
C SER A 79 -12.74 -14.86 4.62
N SER A 80 -13.15 -13.96 3.72
CA SER A 80 -13.97 -14.31 2.55
C SER A 80 -13.22 -15.20 1.56
N CYS A 81 -11.89 -15.16 1.53
CA CYS A 81 -11.05 -15.92 0.62
C CYS A 81 -10.33 -17.09 1.30
N ALA A 82 -10.20 -17.08 2.62
CA ALA A 82 -9.56 -18.13 3.41
C ALA A 82 -10.36 -19.45 3.38
N ASP A 83 -11.68 -19.38 3.21
CA ASP A 83 -12.57 -20.55 3.13
C ASP A 83 -12.67 -21.20 1.73
N GLY A 84 -11.82 -20.78 0.78
CA GLY A 84 -11.71 -21.45 -0.53
C GLY A 84 -11.21 -22.90 -0.40
N PRO A 85 -11.60 -23.83 -1.30
CA PRO A 85 -11.15 -25.21 -1.21
C PRO A 85 -9.61 -25.24 -1.24
N ARG A 86 -9.00 -25.85 -0.21
CA ARG A 86 -7.58 -26.23 -0.24
C ARG A 86 -7.40 -27.18 -1.42
N GLN A 87 -6.93 -26.68 -2.55
CA GLN A 87 -6.53 -27.48 -3.72
C GLN A 87 -5.09 -27.94 -3.55
#